data_AF-A0A7V9UU59-F1
#
_entry.id   AF-A0A7V9UU59-F1
#
_cell.length_a   1.000
_cell.length_b   1.000
_cell.length_c   1.000
_cell.angle_alpha   90.00
_cell.angle_beta   90.00
_cell.angle_gamma   90.00
#
_symmetry.space_group_name_H-M   'P 1'
#
loop_
_entity.id
_entity.type
_entity.pdbx_description
1 polymer ?
#
loop_
_entity_poly.entity_id
_entity_poly.type
_entity_poly.pdbx_seq_one_letter_code
_entity_poly.pdbx_strand_id
1 'polypeptide(L)' 'MSKILSLSFQDKHLSVNNSSFVGQLGEEMAARFLVNNGFRLVLSNFKVPIGRNSKDAPVTGEIDL' A
#
# COMPACT_ATOMS: atom_id res chain seq x y z
N MET A 1 11.35 16.57 -31.77
CA MET A 1 10.13 16.74 -30.96
C MET A 1 9.48 15.39 -30.78
N SER A 2 9.81 14.67 -29.71
CA SER A 2 9.24 13.35 -29.44
C SER A 2 8.06 13.50 -28.49
N LYS A 3 6.87 13.25 -29.02
CA LYS A 3 5.57 13.28 -28.36
C LYS A 3 5.46 11.98 -27.55
N ILE A 4 5.78 12.02 -26.26
CA ILE A 4 5.57 10.88 -25.36
C ILE A 4 4.06 10.72 -25.18
N LEU A 5 3.52 9.68 -25.81
CA LEU A 5 2.13 9.26 -25.69
C LEU A 5 1.82 8.88 -24.24
N SER A 6 0.60 9.23 -23.86
CA SER A 6 -0.14 8.77 -22.70
C SER A 6 0.03 7.27 -22.44
N LEU A 7 0.52 6.92 -21.24
CA LEU A 7 -0.02 5.76 -20.54
C LEU A 7 -0.69 6.26 -19.27
N SER A 8 -2.01 6.20 -19.30
CA SER A 8 -2.91 6.29 -18.15
C SER A 8 -2.44 5.32 -17.06
N PHE A 9 -1.98 5.86 -15.93
CA PHE A 9 -1.90 5.11 -14.68
C PHE A 9 -3.33 4.96 -14.12
N GLN A 10 -4.10 4.06 -14.74
CA GLN A 10 -5.41 3.62 -14.27
C GLN A 10 -5.33 2.14 -13.93
N ASP A 11 -4.48 1.84 -12.94
CA ASP A 11 -4.45 0.55 -12.29
C ASP A 11 -4.23 0.76 -10.80
N LYS A 12 -5.33 0.79 -10.05
CA LYS A 12 -5.43 -0.04 -8.84
C LYS A 12 -6.89 -0.20 -8.46
N HIS A 13 -7.39 -1.38 -8.78
CA HIS A 13 -8.53 -2.04 -8.19
C HIS A 13 -8.69 -1.58 -6.72
N LEU A 14 -9.72 -0.79 -6.43
CA LEU A 14 -10.07 -0.43 -5.07
C LEU A 14 -10.44 -1.72 -4.35
N SER A 15 -9.50 -2.29 -3.60
CA SER A 15 -9.77 -3.36 -2.66
C SER A 15 -10.77 -2.80 -1.66
N VAL A 16 -12.03 -3.22 -1.80
CA VAL A 16 -13.08 -2.93 -0.83
C VAL A 16 -12.69 -3.70 0.44
N ASN A 17 -11.89 -3.06 1.30
CA ASN A 17 -11.48 -3.61 2.57
C ASN A 17 -12.68 -3.62 3.51
N ASN A 18 -13.01 -4.79 4.05
CA ASN A 18 -13.93 -4.98 5.18
C ASN A 18 -13.25 -4.55 6.50
N SER A 19 -12.46 -3.46 6.46
CA SER A 19 -11.76 -2.94 7.64
C SER A 19 -12.78 -2.32 8.59
N SER A 20 -12.66 -2.62 9.88
CA SER A 20 -13.43 -1.90 10.90
C SER A 20 -13.14 -0.40 10.79
N PHE A 21 -14.12 0.46 11.12
CA PHE A 21 -13.98 1.92 11.10
C PHE A 21 -12.69 2.42 11.78
N VAL A 22 -12.26 1.73 12.85
CA VAL A 22 -11.03 2.05 13.59
C VAL A 22 -9.78 1.83 12.75
N GLY A 23 -9.70 0.75 11.96
CA GLY A 23 -8.56 0.48 11.08
C GLY A 23 -8.40 1.57 10.03
N GLN A 24 -9.49 1.88 9.33
CA GLN A 24 -9.50 2.92 8.30
C GLN A 24 -9.12 4.30 8.86
N LEU A 25 -9.65 4.67 10.03
CA LEU A 25 -9.33 5.92 10.68
C LEU A 25 -7.85 6.00 11.11
N GLY A 26 -7.27 4.88 11.57
CA GLY A 26 -5.87 4.79 11.92
C GLY A 26 -4.95 5.02 10.72
N GLU A 27 -5.21 4.34 9.61
CA GLU A 27 -4.48 4.50 8.35
C GLU A 27 -4.57 5.96 7.84
N GLU A 28 -5.76 6.57 7.92
CA GLU A 28 -5.96 7.97 7.52
C GLU A 28 -5.13 8.95 8.37
N MET A 29 -5.08 8.74 9.69
CA MET A 29 -4.25 9.56 10.59
C MET A 29 -2.76 9.39 10.32
N ALA A 30 -2.30 8.16 10.10
CA ALA A 30 -0.91 7.86 9.75
C ALA A 30 -0.50 8.52 8.42
N ALA A 31 -1.35 8.39 7.41
CA ALA A 31 -1.15 9.02 6.10
C ALA A 31 -0.97 10.54 6.21
N ARG A 32 -1.87 11.20 6.95
CA ARG A 32 -1.84 12.65 7.17
C ARG A 32 -0.56 13.08 7.88
N PHE A 33 -0.16 12.36 8.92
CA PHE A 33 1.08 12.65 9.64
C PHE A 33 2.29 12.58 8.70
N LEU A 34 2.40 11.53 7.89
CA LEU A 34 3.51 11.36 6.96
C LEU A 34 3.54 12.48 5.90
N VAL A 35 2.41 12.81 5.30
CA VAL A 35 2.31 13.90 4.32
C VAL A 35 2.69 15.25 4.93
N ASN A 36 2.21 15.55 6.15
CA ASN A 36 2.53 16.80 6.84
C ASN A 36 4.02 16.92 7.19
N ASN A 37 4.73 15.80 7.33
CA ASN A 37 6.17 15.76 7.54
C ASN A 37 6.98 15.72 6.23
N GLY A 38 6.33 15.92 5.08
CA GLY A 38 7.00 16.02 3.77
C GLY A 38 7.27 14.68 3.10
N PHE A 39 6.74 13.57 3.62
CA PHE A 39 6.83 12.27 2.95
C PHE A 39 5.82 12.16 1.82
N ARG A 40 6.21 11.49 0.73
CA ARG A 40 5.32 11.11 -0.36
C ARG A 40 4.93 9.65 -0.21
N LEU A 41 3.65 9.38 -0.03
CA LEU A 41 3.10 8.03 -0.09
C LEU A 41 3.11 7.57 -1.55
N VAL A 42 3.84 6.49 -1.84
CA VAL A 42 4.02 5.96 -3.21
C VAL A 42 3.22 4.69 -3.46
N LEU A 43 3.00 3.89 -2.42
CA LEU A 43 2.33 2.60 -2.46
C LEU A 43 1.64 2.34 -1.12
N SER A 44 0.56 1.56 -1.15
CA SER A 44 -0.17 1.04 0.00
C SER A 44 -0.60 -0.41 -0.27
N ASN A 45 -0.93 -1.14 0.81
CA ASN A 45 -1.49 -2.49 0.79
C ASN A 45 -0.65 -3.46 -0.02
N PHE A 46 0.56 -3.77 0.45
CA PHE A 46 1.46 -4.68 -0.25
C PHE A 46 1.87 -5.86 0.61
N LYS A 47 1.93 -7.03 -0.04
CA LYS A 47 2.41 -8.27 0.56
C LYS A 47 3.90 -8.39 0.37
N VAL A 48 4.64 -8.55 1.46
CA VAL A 48 6.08 -8.78 1.42
C VAL A 48 6.44 -10.10 2.09
N PRO A 49 7.51 -10.78 1.65
CA PRO A 49 8.06 -11.90 2.39
C PRO A 49 8.59 -11.40 3.73
N ILE A 50 8.04 -11.91 4.83
CA ILE A 50 8.47 -11.60 6.20
C ILE A 50 9.29 -12.72 6.84
N GLY A 51 9.41 -13.86 6.17
CA GLY A 51 10.20 -14.98 6.65
C GLY A 51 9.90 -16.27 5.90
N ARG A 52 10.29 -17.39 6.52
CA ARG A 52 10.00 -18.74 6.02
C ARG A 52 9.46 -19.58 7.18
N ASN A 53 8.55 -20.50 6.87
CA ASN A 53 8.03 -21.42 7.88
C ASN A 53 8.97 -22.62 8.08
N SER A 54 8.62 -23.55 8.97
CA SER A 54 9.40 -24.75 9.28
C SER A 54 9.60 -25.71 8.09
N LYS A 55 8.82 -25.53 7.01
CA LYS A 55 8.96 -26.28 5.75
C LYS A 55 9.73 -25.48 4.69
N ASP A 56 10.40 -24.42 5.10
CA ASP A 56 11.15 -23.50 4.25
C ASP A 56 10.29 -22.79 3.17
N ALA A 57 8.97 -22.71 3.33
CA ALA A 57 8.11 -21.97 2.41
C ALA A 57 8.05 -20.48 2.80
N PRO A 58 8.06 -19.53 1.84
CA PRO A 58 7.98 -18.11 2.13
C PRO A 58 6.66 -17.75 2.81
N VAL A 59 6.74 -17.04 3.93
CA VAL A 59 5.61 -16.47 4.65
C VAL A 59 5.51 -15.01 4.26
N THR A 60 4.33 -14.59 3.82
CA THR A 60 4.07 -13.20 3.47
C THR A 60 3.33 -12.48 4.58
N GLY A 61 3.73 -11.24 4.88
CA GLY A 61 2.98 -10.31 5.70
C GLY A 61 2.35 -9.23 4.84
N GLU A 62 1.21 -8.72 5.29
CA GLU A 62 0.60 -7.50 4.73
C GLU A 62 1.22 -6.29 5.43
N ILE A 63 1.64 -5.32 4.63
CA ILE A 63 1.99 -3.98 5.08
C ILE A 63 0.90 -3.06 4.54
N ASP A 64 -0.01 -2.74 5.44
CA ASP A 64 -1.02 -1.70 5.24
C ASP A 64 -0.37 -0.32 5.54
N LEU A 65 -1.12 0.77 5.33
CA LEU A 65 -0.57 2.12 5.33
C LEU A 65 -0.40 2.74 6.73
#